data_AF-A0A0M0JC08-F1
#
_entry.id   AF-A0A0M0JC08-F1
#
_cell.length_a   1.000
_cell.length_b   1.000
_cell.length_c   1.000
_cell.angle_alpha   90.00
_cell.angle_beta   90.00
_cell.angle_gamma   90.00
#
_symmetry.space_group_name_H-M   'P 1'
#
loop_
_entity.id
_entity.type
_entity.pdbx_description
1 polymer ?
#
loop_
_entity_poly.entity_id
_entity_poly.type
_entity_poly.pdbx_seq_one_letter_code
_entity_poly.pdbx_strand_id
1 'polypeptide(L)'
;MCFAFGALLFSVGRGLENGHGGIGLSFDSYADLTCPNNTVVVASNGTNGTVVYNTVNLGDPSLTDCGFQYRFDDSRLREVWEQRHKASGNLLCGQAFAIAGWFFSIAPVAALAKLLDLGHGDAQVTTGNSIVFAFVFTAALTVVEFVSEIGTSQVTEWITSSWRVLSPPGPDADAAGDYGSAMDEVQYGGITAAQNLEMTYIVVQSRSLWLFAMDDIFLLFAMLIAAWLGVGSTTVPKDVGRFGLVVAFFCVLDFSFEVTRFVNWRGSTNSVIITCLMLNFFALPWWLFKVGNLLRNIAEDAPVAATTSIPVETVAKVEKVAEVEMQ
;
A
#
# COMPACT_ATOMS: atom_id res chain seq x y z
N MET A 1 12.68 -13.77 3.43
CA MET A 1 11.99 -13.82 4.73
C MET A 1 11.35 -12.48 5.11
N CYS A 2 12.06 -11.35 4.97
CA CYS A 2 11.50 -10.01 5.27
C CYS A 2 10.21 -9.72 4.49
N PHE A 3 10.17 -9.96 3.17
CA PHE A 3 8.95 -9.81 2.36
C PHE A 3 7.76 -10.64 2.86
N ALA A 4 7.99 -11.92 3.18
CA ALA A 4 6.93 -12.81 3.65
C ALA A 4 6.37 -12.37 5.02
N PHE A 5 7.25 -12.00 5.95
CA PHE A 5 6.79 -11.51 7.25
C PHE A 5 6.11 -10.14 7.14
N GLY A 6 6.63 -9.25 6.30
CA GLY A 6 6.01 -7.96 5.98
C GLY A 6 4.61 -8.13 5.38
N ALA A 7 4.46 -9.00 4.38
CA ALA A 7 3.20 -9.30 3.73
C ALA A 7 2.16 -9.89 4.70
N LEU A 8 2.59 -10.80 5.60
CA LEU A 8 1.72 -11.38 6.61
C LEU A 8 1.17 -10.31 7.56
N LEU A 9 2.05 -9.50 8.16
CA LEU A 9 1.65 -8.45 9.11
C LEU A 9 0.78 -7.38 8.46
N PHE A 10 1.15 -6.96 7.24
CA PHE A 10 0.37 -6.02 6.46
C PHE A 10 -1.03 -6.57 6.15
N SER A 11 -1.12 -7.85 5.74
CA SER A 11 -2.40 -8.52 5.47
C SER A 11 -3.29 -8.63 6.70
N VAL A 12 -2.72 -8.94 7.87
CA VAL A 12 -3.46 -8.97 9.13
C VAL A 12 -3.96 -7.57 9.49
N GLY A 13 -3.11 -6.54 9.37
CA GLY A 13 -3.50 -5.15 9.59
C GLY A 13 -4.65 -4.70 8.69
N ARG A 14 -4.57 -4.98 7.39
CA ARG A 14 -5.64 -4.69 6.41
C ARG A 14 -6.91 -5.48 6.67
N GLY A 15 -6.79 -6.73 7.11
CA GLY A 15 -7.94 -7.55 7.50
C GLY A 15 -8.70 -6.97 8.68
N LEU A 16 -7.98 -6.48 9.70
CA LEU A 16 -8.57 -5.79 10.84
C LEU A 16 -9.27 -4.49 10.43
N GLU A 17 -8.66 -3.72 9.52
CA GLU A 17 -9.23 -2.48 8.96
C GLU A 17 -10.52 -2.74 8.14
N ASN A 18 -10.60 -3.86 7.42
CA ASN A 18 -11.76 -4.21 6.60
C ASN A 18 -12.97 -4.72 7.38
N GLY A 19 -12.79 -5.27 8.58
CA GLY A 19 -13.84 -5.98 9.33
C GLY A 19 -15.11 -5.15 9.61
N HIS A 20 -15.01 -3.82 9.62
CA HIS A 20 -16.06 -2.92 10.13
C HIS A 20 -16.35 -1.68 9.27
N GLY A 21 -16.12 -1.77 7.96
CA GLY A 21 -16.57 -0.77 6.99
C GLY A 21 -15.46 -0.09 6.17
N GLY A 22 -14.19 -0.35 6.50
CA GLY A 22 -13.05 0.08 5.69
C GLY A 22 -12.92 1.60 5.51
N ILE A 23 -12.06 2.03 4.59
CA ILE A 23 -11.82 3.46 4.28
C ILE A 23 -12.68 3.93 3.09
N GLY A 24 -13.09 3.03 2.19
CA GLY A 24 -13.70 3.45 0.93
C GLY A 24 -15.20 3.70 1.03
N LEU A 25 -15.71 4.46 0.05
CA LEU A 25 -17.07 4.97 -0.02
C LEU A 25 -18.13 3.92 -0.38
N SER A 26 -17.78 2.62 -0.39
CA SER A 26 -18.78 1.60 -0.74
C SER A 26 -19.87 1.57 0.32
N PHE A 27 -21.06 2.02 -0.07
CA PHE A 27 -22.27 1.80 0.69
C PHE A 27 -22.54 0.30 0.65
N ASP A 28 -22.55 -0.36 1.81
CA ASP A 28 -23.12 -1.70 1.89
C ASP A 28 -24.53 -1.59 1.34
N SER A 29 -24.77 -2.18 0.17
CA SER A 29 -26.05 -2.13 -0.55
C SER A 29 -27.19 -2.84 0.21
N TYR A 30 -26.90 -3.29 1.44
CA TYR A 30 -27.74 -4.05 2.35
C TYR A 30 -28.00 -3.34 3.68
N ALA A 31 -27.50 -2.13 3.89
CA ALA A 31 -28.09 -1.31 4.92
C ALA A 31 -29.46 -0.87 4.41
N ASP A 32 -30.47 -1.70 4.70
CA ASP A 32 -31.90 -1.41 4.71
C ASP A 32 -32.16 -0.31 5.77
N LEU A 33 -31.40 0.79 5.66
CA LEU A 33 -31.58 2.03 6.39
C LEU A 33 -32.85 2.61 5.78
N THR A 34 -34.00 2.14 6.28
CA THR A 34 -35.21 2.92 6.25
C THR A 34 -34.85 4.25 6.90
N CYS A 35 -34.56 5.26 6.08
CA CYS A 35 -34.44 6.63 6.54
C CYS A 35 -35.67 6.88 7.42
N PRO A 36 -35.53 7.11 8.74
CA PRO A 36 -36.66 7.59 9.50
C PRO A 36 -37.10 8.87 8.79
N ASN A 37 -38.38 8.96 8.42
CA ASN A 37 -38.92 10.12 7.71
C ASN A 37 -38.37 11.38 8.37
N ASN A 38 -37.77 12.27 7.58
CA ASN A 38 -37.10 13.51 7.98
C ASN A 38 -38.15 14.52 8.52
N THR A 39 -38.82 14.15 9.60
CA THR A 39 -39.88 14.90 10.25
C THR A 39 -39.31 15.54 11.49
N VAL A 40 -39.07 16.85 11.45
CA VAL A 40 -38.74 17.62 12.65
C VAL A 40 -40.02 18.08 13.30
N VAL A 41 -40.11 17.88 14.61
CA VAL A 41 -41.23 18.36 15.41
C VAL A 41 -40.93 19.80 15.83
N VAL A 42 -41.54 20.77 15.16
CA VAL A 42 -41.38 22.18 15.50
C VAL A 42 -42.47 22.58 16.49
N ALA A 43 -42.04 23.04 17.66
CA ALA A 43 -42.92 23.67 18.64
C ALA A 43 -43.28 25.08 18.16
N SER A 44 -44.54 25.30 17.82
CA SER A 44 -45.07 26.62 17.48
C SER A 44 -45.99 27.12 18.59
N ASN A 45 -45.87 28.40 18.95
CA ASN A 45 -46.79 29.01 19.90
C ASN A 45 -48.15 29.21 19.23
N GLY A 46 -49.15 28.43 19.65
CA GLY A 46 -50.53 28.62 19.25
C GLY A 46 -51.09 29.93 19.80
N THR A 47 -52.12 30.47 19.13
CA THR A 47 -52.78 31.74 19.46
C THR A 47 -53.41 31.80 20.86
N ASN A 48 -53.53 30.67 21.56
CA ASN A 48 -54.04 30.57 22.93
C ASN A 48 -52.97 30.21 23.98
N GLY A 49 -51.67 30.34 23.64
CA GLY A 49 -50.58 29.97 24.56
C GLY A 49 -50.35 28.46 24.71
N THR A 50 -51.01 27.64 23.89
CA THR A 50 -50.75 26.20 23.78
C THR A 50 -49.60 25.95 22.79
N VAL A 51 -48.59 25.19 23.19
CA VAL A 51 -47.53 24.74 22.29
C VAL A 51 -48.11 23.69 21.35
N VAL A 52 -48.14 23.98 20.05
CA VAL A 52 -48.57 23.05 19.00
C VAL A 52 -47.33 22.47 18.35
N TYR A 53 -47.17 21.16 18.47
CA TYR A 53 -46.10 20.39 17.84
C TYR A 53 -46.52 20.05 16.41
N ASN A 54 -45.93 20.73 15.42
CA ASN A 54 -46.15 20.42 14.01
C ASN A 54 -44.97 19.60 13.49
N THR A 55 -45.25 18.44 12.93
CA THR A 55 -44.27 17.65 12.19
C THR A 55 -44.08 18.26 10.80
N VAL A 56 -42.93 18.90 10.58
CA VAL A 56 -42.56 19.45 9.29
C VAL A 56 -41.74 18.39 8.55
N ASN A 57 -42.25 17.92 7.41
CA ASN A 57 -41.45 17.14 6.47
C ASN A 57 -40.41 18.07 5.85
N LEU A 58 -39.13 17.85 6.15
CA LEU A 58 -38.01 18.49 5.44
C LEU A 58 -37.94 17.86 4.05
N GLY A 59 -38.78 18.38 3.15
CA GLY A 59 -39.14 17.80 1.86
C GLY A 59 -38.04 17.78 0.79
N ASP A 60 -36.80 17.44 1.13
CA ASP A 60 -35.78 17.17 0.12
C ASP A 60 -34.93 15.93 0.50
N PRO A 61 -35.29 14.73 0.01
CA PRO A 61 -34.44 13.53 0.13
C PRO A 61 -33.14 13.64 -0.70
N SER A 62 -32.96 14.73 -1.46
CA SER A 62 -31.81 14.99 -2.32
C SER A 62 -30.60 15.63 -1.60
N LEU A 63 -30.79 16.18 -0.40
CA LEU A 63 -29.75 16.96 0.32
C LEU A 63 -29.05 16.19 1.45
N THR A 64 -29.60 15.07 1.90
CA THR A 64 -29.05 14.29 3.02
C THR A 64 -29.28 12.81 2.77
N ASP A 65 -28.36 12.18 2.04
CA ASP A 65 -28.33 10.73 1.91
C ASP A 65 -28.15 10.13 3.32
N CYS A 66 -29.19 9.50 3.86
CA CYS A 66 -29.18 8.99 5.24
C CYS A 66 -28.05 7.98 5.45
N GLY A 67 -27.62 7.30 4.38
CA GLY A 67 -26.45 6.42 4.41
C GLY A 67 -25.15 7.19 4.65
N PHE A 68 -25.02 8.40 4.09
CA PHE A 68 -23.91 9.29 4.35
C PHE A 68 -23.95 9.78 5.80
N GLN A 69 -25.08 10.33 6.26
CA GLN A 69 -25.20 10.81 7.65
C GLN A 69 -24.95 9.71 8.68
N TYR A 70 -25.49 8.51 8.47
CA TYR A 70 -25.29 7.36 9.36
C TYR A 70 -23.84 6.86 9.40
N ARG A 71 -23.09 6.99 8.30
CA ARG A 71 -21.66 6.66 8.29
C ARG A 71 -20.83 7.67 9.06
N PHE A 72 -21.24 8.93 8.98
CA PHE A 72 -20.58 10.09 9.58
C PHE A 72 -21.14 10.44 10.97
N ASP A 73 -21.84 9.49 11.59
CA ASP A 73 -22.23 9.58 13.00
C ASP A 73 -20.98 9.48 13.88
N ASP A 74 -20.84 10.40 14.82
CA ASP A 74 -19.65 10.56 15.66
C ASP A 74 -19.36 9.30 16.49
N SER A 75 -20.41 8.60 16.94
CA SER A 75 -20.29 7.34 17.70
C SER A 75 -19.61 6.24 16.88
N ARG A 76 -19.98 6.12 15.61
CA ARG A 76 -19.46 5.13 14.67
C ARG A 76 -18.09 5.50 14.15
N LEU A 77 -17.86 6.78 13.85
CA LEU A 77 -16.54 7.28 13.47
C LEU A 77 -15.51 6.94 14.55
N ARG A 78 -15.86 7.09 15.83
CA ARG A 78 -14.98 6.75 16.94
C ARG A 78 -14.62 5.27 16.99
N GLU A 79 -15.59 4.38 16.79
CA GLU A 79 -15.34 2.94 16.72
C GLU A 79 -14.37 2.60 15.57
N VAL A 80 -14.58 3.20 14.40
CA VAL A 80 -13.71 3.04 13.23
C VAL A 80 -12.29 3.54 13.53
N TRP A 81 -12.15 4.69 14.17
CA TRP A 81 -10.84 5.25 14.55
C TRP A 81 -10.09 4.38 15.56
N GLU A 82 -10.78 3.84 16.57
CA GLU A 82 -10.16 2.95 17.55
C GLU A 82 -9.63 1.67 16.90
N GLN A 83 -10.35 1.14 15.91
CA GLN A 83 -9.93 -0.05 15.17
C GLN A 83 -8.73 0.24 14.26
N ARG A 84 -8.73 1.38 13.56
CA ARG A 84 -7.56 1.83 12.80
C ARG A 84 -6.33 1.95 13.69
N HIS A 85 -6.50 2.50 14.90
CA HIS A 85 -5.42 2.56 15.88
C HIS A 85 -4.91 1.16 16.26
N LYS A 86 -5.79 0.19 16.53
CA LYS A 86 -5.41 -1.21 16.80
C LYS A 86 -4.70 -1.89 15.61
N ALA A 87 -5.09 -1.57 14.38
CA ALA A 87 -4.49 -2.14 13.16
C ALA A 87 -3.16 -1.49 12.78
N SER A 88 -2.95 -0.21 13.14
CA SER A 88 -1.81 0.60 12.72
C SER A 88 -0.46 -0.04 13.03
N GLY A 89 -0.28 -0.64 14.22
CA GLY A 89 0.97 -1.29 14.60
C GLY A 89 1.37 -2.43 13.66
N ASN A 90 0.41 -3.27 13.28
CA ASN A 90 0.66 -4.38 12.35
C ASN A 90 0.97 -3.88 10.93
N LEU A 91 0.25 -2.86 10.46
CA LEU A 91 0.50 -2.23 9.16
C LEU A 91 1.90 -1.63 9.08
N LEU A 92 2.27 -0.82 10.08
CA LEU A 92 3.58 -0.16 10.16
C LEU A 92 4.73 -1.16 10.29
N CYS A 93 4.58 -2.19 11.14
CA CYS A 93 5.57 -3.25 11.22
C CYS A 93 5.70 -4.00 9.89
N GLY A 94 4.57 -4.31 9.23
CA GLY A 94 4.54 -4.94 7.91
C GLY A 94 5.34 -4.16 6.87
N GLN A 95 5.12 -2.84 6.79
CA GLN A 95 5.85 -1.94 5.90
C GLN A 95 7.34 -1.85 6.23
N ALA A 96 7.71 -1.78 7.51
CA ALA A 96 9.12 -1.77 7.91
C ALA A 96 9.86 -3.03 7.43
N PHE A 97 9.23 -4.20 7.52
CA PHE A 97 9.80 -5.44 6.98
C PHE A 97 9.80 -5.48 5.46
N ALA A 98 8.81 -4.89 4.79
CA ALA A 98 8.80 -4.76 3.33
C ALA A 98 9.97 -3.89 2.85
N ILE A 99 10.21 -2.73 3.48
CA ILE A 99 11.35 -1.86 3.20
C ILE A 99 12.67 -2.62 3.35
N ALA A 100 12.85 -3.35 4.45
CA ALA A 100 14.04 -4.17 4.65
C ALA A 100 14.19 -5.24 3.54
N GLY A 101 13.09 -5.88 3.14
CA GLY A 101 13.04 -6.81 2.02
C GLY A 101 13.53 -6.19 0.72
N TRP A 102 13.04 -5.00 0.38
CA TRP A 102 13.44 -4.26 -0.80
C TRP A 102 14.94 -3.95 -0.79
N PHE A 103 15.47 -3.41 0.31
CA PHE A 103 16.91 -3.14 0.43
C PHE A 103 17.77 -4.39 0.24
N PHE A 104 17.40 -5.52 0.82
CA PHE A 104 18.13 -6.78 0.65
C PHE A 104 18.03 -7.36 -0.76
N SER A 105 16.97 -7.03 -1.52
CA SER A 105 16.79 -7.50 -2.89
C SER A 105 17.62 -6.75 -3.93
N ILE A 106 18.08 -5.52 -3.64
CA ILE A 106 18.83 -4.69 -4.60
C ILE A 106 20.12 -5.38 -5.05
N ALA A 107 20.91 -5.92 -4.12
CA ALA A 107 22.19 -6.57 -4.43
C ALA A 107 22.07 -7.78 -5.39
N PRO A 108 21.21 -8.80 -5.11
CA PRO A 108 21.05 -9.92 -6.03
C PRO A 108 20.44 -9.50 -7.38
N VAL A 109 19.52 -8.53 -7.40
CA VAL A 109 18.95 -8.01 -8.66
C VAL A 109 20.00 -7.27 -9.49
N ALA A 110 20.88 -6.48 -8.86
CA ALA A 110 21.98 -5.82 -9.55
C ALA A 110 23.01 -6.81 -10.11
N ALA A 111 23.28 -7.91 -9.41
CA ALA A 111 24.12 -8.98 -9.92
C ALA A 111 23.47 -9.70 -11.10
N LEU A 112 22.16 -9.99 -11.03
CA LEU A 112 21.40 -10.58 -12.14
C LEU A 112 21.39 -9.67 -13.37
N ALA A 113 21.17 -8.36 -13.19
CA ALA A 113 21.19 -7.39 -14.27
C ALA A 113 22.50 -7.42 -15.07
N LYS A 114 23.65 -7.48 -14.39
CA LYS A 114 24.96 -7.61 -15.04
C LYS A 114 25.10 -8.90 -15.84
N LEU A 115 24.57 -10.02 -15.35
CA LEU A 115 24.60 -11.30 -16.07
C LEU A 115 23.69 -11.29 -17.31
N LEU A 116 22.56 -10.59 -17.24
CA LEU A 116 21.65 -10.43 -18.37
C LEU A 116 22.24 -9.56 -19.47
N ASP A 117 22.96 -8.49 -19.10
CA ASP A 117 23.68 -7.62 -20.05
C ASP A 117 24.80 -8.39 -20.77
N LEU A 118 25.55 -9.25 -20.05
CA LEU A 118 26.60 -10.09 -20.66
C LEU A 118 26.04 -11.12 -21.66
N GLY A 119 24.81 -11.60 -21.43
CA GLY A 119 24.19 -12.63 -22.27
C GLY A 119 23.69 -12.15 -23.64
N HIS A 120 23.60 -10.83 -23.88
CA HIS A 120 22.94 -10.27 -25.06
C HIS A 120 23.86 -9.66 -26.13
N GLY A 121 25.19 -9.73 -25.98
CA GLY A 121 26.16 -9.37 -27.04
C GLY A 121 25.96 -7.99 -27.69
N ASP A 122 26.71 -6.98 -27.25
CA ASP A 122 26.87 -5.66 -27.89
C ASP A 122 25.68 -4.68 -27.93
N ALA A 123 24.55 -4.96 -27.27
CA ALA A 123 23.51 -3.93 -27.08
C ALA A 123 23.97 -2.84 -26.09
N GLN A 124 24.44 -1.69 -26.61
CA GLN A 124 24.93 -0.51 -25.89
C GLN A 124 23.91 0.17 -24.94
N VAL A 125 22.68 -0.33 -24.82
CA VAL A 125 21.70 0.18 -23.85
C VAL A 125 21.55 -0.84 -22.73
N THR A 126 22.06 -0.48 -21.55
CA THR A 126 22.07 -1.29 -20.31
C THR A 126 20.64 -1.49 -19.79
N THR A 127 19.91 -2.37 -20.46
CA THR A 127 18.54 -2.75 -20.09
C THR A 127 18.55 -3.47 -18.72
N GLY A 128 19.68 -4.04 -18.29
CA GLY A 128 19.87 -4.49 -16.92
C GLY A 128 19.76 -3.36 -15.87
N ASN A 129 20.27 -2.16 -16.17
CA ASN A 129 20.24 -1.04 -15.21
C ASN A 129 18.81 -0.57 -14.91
N SER A 130 17.89 -0.63 -15.88
CA SER A 130 16.50 -0.23 -15.67
C SER A 130 15.78 -1.13 -14.66
N ILE A 131 16.12 -2.43 -14.60
CA ILE A 131 15.60 -3.36 -13.57
C ILE A 131 16.05 -2.89 -12.18
N VAL A 132 17.35 -2.56 -12.03
CA VAL A 132 17.89 -2.09 -10.75
C VAL A 132 17.24 -0.77 -10.33
N PHE A 133 17.09 0.18 -11.24
CA PHE A 133 16.42 1.44 -10.97
C PHE A 133 14.96 1.26 -10.54
N ALA A 134 14.22 0.34 -11.17
CA ALA A 134 12.85 0.05 -10.78
C ALA A 134 12.78 -0.49 -9.33
N PHE A 135 13.63 -1.43 -8.95
CA PHE A 135 13.70 -1.93 -7.57
C PHE A 135 14.12 -0.86 -6.55
N VAL A 136 15.07 0.01 -6.91
CA VAL A 136 15.46 1.14 -6.05
C VAL A 136 14.32 2.16 -5.92
N PHE A 137 13.58 2.42 -7.00
CA PHE A 137 12.46 3.35 -6.99
C PHE A 137 11.30 2.82 -6.14
N THR A 138 10.95 1.55 -6.30
CA THR A 138 10.03 0.81 -5.42
C THR A 138 10.46 0.88 -3.95
N ALA A 139 11.74 0.66 -3.64
CA ALA A 139 12.25 0.83 -2.28
C ALA A 139 12.07 2.26 -1.75
N ALA A 140 12.29 3.27 -2.60
CA ALA A 140 12.08 4.67 -2.23
C ALA A 140 10.59 5.01 -2.01
N LEU A 141 9.71 4.50 -2.86
CA LEU A 141 8.26 4.68 -2.73
C LEU A 141 7.74 4.06 -1.45
N THR A 142 8.12 2.82 -1.15
CA THR A 142 7.71 2.15 0.12
C THR A 142 8.21 2.88 1.37
N VAL A 143 9.37 3.54 1.32
CA VAL A 143 9.82 4.44 2.40
C VAL A 143 8.94 5.69 2.50
N VAL A 144 8.61 6.32 1.37
CA VAL A 144 7.71 7.49 1.35
C VAL A 144 6.33 7.13 1.90
N GLU A 145 5.81 5.96 1.54
CA GLU A 145 4.55 5.42 2.07
C GLU A 145 4.62 5.23 3.57
N PHE A 146 5.63 4.52 4.06
CA PHE A 146 5.83 4.28 5.48
C PHE A 146 5.91 5.58 6.30
N VAL A 147 6.70 6.56 5.83
CA VAL A 147 6.80 7.87 6.50
C VAL A 147 5.46 8.62 6.46
N SER A 148 4.73 8.52 5.35
CA SER A 148 3.41 9.16 5.21
C SER A 148 2.37 8.52 6.13
N GLU A 149 2.38 7.20 6.28
CA GLU A 149 1.47 6.48 7.17
C GLU A 149 1.77 6.74 8.64
N ILE A 150 3.04 6.71 9.04
CA ILE A 150 3.44 7.09 10.40
C ILE A 150 3.05 8.53 10.69
N GLY A 151 3.36 9.45 9.77
CA GLY A 151 3.01 10.87 9.94
C GLY A 151 1.51 11.06 10.11
N THR A 152 0.72 10.39 9.27
CA THR A 152 -0.74 10.45 9.35
C THR A 152 -1.25 9.84 10.65
N SER A 153 -0.77 8.65 11.05
CA SER A 153 -1.23 7.99 12.28
C SER A 153 -0.93 8.82 13.53
N GLN A 154 0.29 9.37 13.62
CA GLN A 154 0.72 10.20 14.76
C GLN A 154 -0.04 11.52 14.82
N VAL A 155 -0.24 12.20 13.68
CA VAL A 155 -1.02 13.44 13.63
C VAL A 155 -2.47 13.17 14.00
N THR A 156 -3.08 12.09 13.49
CA THR A 156 -4.46 11.77 13.85
C THR A 156 -4.61 11.39 15.32
N GLU A 157 -3.68 10.61 15.88
CA GLU A 157 -3.68 10.30 17.32
C GLU A 157 -3.53 11.56 18.17
N TRP A 158 -2.64 12.48 17.78
CA TRP A 158 -2.50 13.77 18.45
C TRP A 158 -3.79 14.62 18.36
N ILE A 159 -4.42 14.70 17.17
CA ILE A 159 -5.67 15.45 16.99
C ILE A 159 -6.79 14.85 17.84
N THR A 160 -6.98 13.53 17.78
CA THR A 160 -8.06 12.83 18.49
C THR A 160 -7.89 12.88 20.01
N SER A 161 -6.66 12.86 20.52
CA SER A 161 -6.36 12.99 21.96
C SER A 161 -6.38 14.43 22.47
N SER A 162 -5.98 15.41 21.65
CA SER A 162 -5.81 16.81 22.08
C SER A 162 -7.08 17.65 21.89
N TRP A 163 -7.91 17.33 20.89
CA TRP A 163 -9.08 18.11 20.58
C TRP A 163 -10.27 17.64 21.42
N ARG A 164 -10.68 18.47 22.38
CA ARG A 164 -11.82 18.19 23.27
C ARG A 164 -13.13 17.94 22.53
N VAL A 165 -13.27 18.48 21.31
CA VAL A 165 -14.43 18.27 20.44
C VAL A 165 -14.58 16.80 20.00
N LEU A 166 -13.49 16.03 20.02
CA LEU A 166 -13.46 14.61 19.64
C LEU A 166 -13.37 13.67 20.87
N SER A 167 -13.27 14.24 22.07
CA SER A 167 -13.15 13.44 23.30
C SER A 167 -14.49 12.80 23.67
N PRO A 168 -14.50 11.58 24.24
CA PRO A 168 -15.70 11.02 24.87
C PRO A 168 -16.39 12.07 25.75
N PRO A 169 -17.73 12.17 25.73
CA PRO A 169 -18.42 12.76 26.87
C PRO A 169 -17.94 12.01 28.13
N GLY A 170 -17.43 12.77 29.10
CA GLY A 170 -16.92 12.19 30.34
C GLY A 170 -18.02 11.44 31.10
N PRO A 171 -17.66 10.52 32.02
CA PRO A 171 -18.63 9.79 32.84
C PRO A 171 -19.56 10.69 33.67
N ASP A 172 -19.20 11.96 33.86
CA ASP A 172 -20.02 12.96 34.54
C ASP A 172 -21.13 13.57 33.64
N ALA A 173 -21.03 13.43 32.31
CA ALA A 173 -22.05 13.90 31.37
C ALA A 173 -23.29 12.98 31.38
N ASP A 174 -23.08 11.68 31.61
CA ASP A 174 -24.14 10.68 31.72
C ASP A 174 -24.96 10.84 33.02
N ALA A 175 -24.37 11.46 34.06
CA ALA A 175 -25.01 11.68 35.36
C ALA A 175 -25.85 12.97 35.42
N ALA A 176 -25.60 13.94 34.55
CA ALA A 176 -26.27 15.24 34.58
C ALA A 176 -27.61 15.27 33.83
N GLY A 177 -27.97 14.24 33.06
CA GLY A 177 -29.16 14.28 32.20
C GLY A 177 -29.14 15.42 31.17
N ASP A 178 -27.99 16.09 31.01
CA ASP A 178 -27.80 17.31 30.25
C ASP A 178 -27.01 17.01 28.96
N TYR A 179 -27.48 16.00 28.22
CA TYR A 179 -27.07 15.81 26.83
C TYR A 179 -27.57 16.95 25.92
N GLY A 180 -28.43 17.83 26.45
CA GLY A 180 -29.17 18.85 25.71
C GLY A 180 -28.67 20.29 25.87
N SER A 181 -27.46 20.56 26.40
CA SER A 181 -26.97 21.95 26.47
C SER A 181 -25.56 22.18 25.91
N ALA A 182 -24.69 21.17 25.89
CA ALA A 182 -23.33 21.30 25.33
C ALA A 182 -23.22 20.87 23.86
N MET A 183 -24.17 20.08 23.35
CA MET A 183 -24.31 19.75 21.92
C MET A 183 -25.53 20.41 21.25
N ASP A 184 -26.35 21.15 21.99
CA ASP A 184 -27.60 21.75 21.48
C ASP A 184 -27.35 23.02 20.64
N GLU A 185 -26.09 23.43 20.51
CA GLU A 185 -25.62 24.40 19.51
C GLU A 185 -24.75 23.75 18.42
N VAL A 186 -24.86 22.42 18.20
CA VAL A 186 -24.49 21.85 16.91
C VAL A 186 -25.52 22.35 15.91
N GLN A 187 -25.22 23.53 15.36
CA GLN A 187 -25.94 24.20 14.30
C GLN A 187 -26.33 23.16 13.24
N TYR A 188 -27.61 22.77 13.21
CA TYR A 188 -28.14 21.82 12.23
C TYR A 188 -27.76 22.32 10.82
N GLY A 189 -26.83 21.62 10.17
CA GLY A 189 -26.24 22.00 8.88
C GLY A 189 -24.74 22.27 8.86
N GLY A 190 -24.05 22.28 10.01
CA GLY A 190 -22.59 22.36 10.10
C GLY A 190 -21.91 20.98 10.02
N ILE A 191 -20.79 20.88 9.30
CA ILE A 191 -19.94 19.67 9.28
C ILE A 191 -19.23 19.54 10.63
N THR A 192 -19.39 18.42 11.34
CA THR A 192 -18.72 18.22 12.64
C THR A 192 -17.20 18.14 12.48
N ALA A 193 -16.44 18.43 13.54
CA ALA A 193 -14.99 18.31 13.50
C ALA A 193 -14.54 16.86 13.18
N ALA A 194 -15.29 15.86 13.64
CA ALA A 194 -15.03 14.45 13.35
C ALA A 194 -15.27 14.13 11.87
N GLN A 195 -16.32 14.70 11.27
CA GLN A 195 -16.62 14.56 9.85
C GLN A 195 -15.56 15.20 8.97
N ASN A 196 -15.09 16.39 9.31
CA ASN A 196 -13.98 17.05 8.60
C ASN A 196 -12.67 16.24 8.71
N LEU A 197 -12.40 15.65 9.88
CA LEU A 197 -11.24 14.78 10.09
C LEU A 197 -11.34 13.52 9.22
N GLU A 198 -12.51 12.86 9.19
CA GLU A 198 -12.72 11.66 8.37
C GLU A 198 -12.62 11.99 6.88
N MET A 199 -13.18 13.11 6.42
CA MET A 199 -13.07 13.54 5.02
C MET A 199 -11.61 13.80 4.64
N THR A 200 -10.84 14.45 5.52
CA THR A 200 -9.41 14.68 5.32
C THR A 200 -8.64 13.37 5.27
N TYR A 201 -8.96 12.43 6.17
CA TYR A 201 -8.34 11.10 6.19
C TYR A 201 -8.59 10.33 4.90
N ILE A 202 -9.82 10.34 4.37
CA ILE A 202 -10.16 9.70 3.09
C ILE A 202 -9.36 10.32 1.94
N VAL A 203 -9.21 11.65 1.91
CA VAL A 203 -8.40 12.34 0.90
C VAL A 203 -6.93 11.94 0.99
N VAL A 204 -6.36 11.91 2.19
CA VAL A 204 -4.97 11.48 2.40
C VAL A 204 -4.78 10.01 1.99
N GLN A 205 -5.70 9.14 2.39
CA GLN A 205 -5.66 7.73 2.01
C GLN A 205 -5.77 7.54 0.51
N SER A 206 -6.63 8.29 -0.19
CA SER A 206 -6.76 8.22 -1.65
C SER A 206 -5.44 8.47 -2.38
N ARG A 207 -4.61 9.37 -1.86
CA ARG A 207 -3.26 9.62 -2.37
C ARG A 207 -2.34 8.42 -2.11
N SER A 208 -2.40 7.82 -0.92
CA SER A 208 -1.62 6.63 -0.60
C SER A 208 -1.99 5.43 -1.48
N LEU A 209 -3.27 5.25 -1.85
CA LEU A 209 -3.68 4.17 -2.77
C LEU A 209 -2.98 4.27 -4.13
N TRP A 210 -2.77 5.50 -4.63
CA TRP A 210 -2.04 5.71 -5.87
C TRP A 210 -0.56 5.40 -5.75
N LEU A 211 0.05 5.66 -4.59
CA LEU A 211 1.44 5.29 -4.35
C LEU A 211 1.60 3.76 -4.36
N PHE A 212 0.72 3.04 -3.65
CA PHE A 212 0.70 1.57 -3.67
C PHE A 212 0.53 1.01 -5.08
N ALA A 213 -0.43 1.56 -5.84
CA ALA A 213 -0.66 1.15 -7.21
C ALA A 213 0.55 1.45 -8.12
N MET A 214 1.29 2.53 -7.87
CA MET A 214 2.51 2.83 -8.64
C MET A 214 3.64 1.84 -8.33
N ASP A 215 3.78 1.38 -7.08
CA ASP A 215 4.78 0.38 -6.72
C ASP A 215 4.62 -0.90 -7.55
N ASP A 216 3.38 -1.39 -7.68
CA ASP A 216 3.05 -2.57 -8.49
C ASP A 216 3.38 -2.37 -9.98
N ILE A 217 3.19 -1.17 -10.51
CA ILE A 217 3.54 -0.85 -11.91
C ILE A 217 5.07 -0.89 -12.10
N PHE A 218 5.86 -0.33 -11.18
CA PHE A 218 7.31 -0.35 -11.31
C PHE A 218 7.85 -1.78 -11.19
N LEU A 219 7.32 -2.56 -10.27
CA LEU A 219 7.65 -3.98 -10.15
C LEU A 219 7.23 -4.75 -11.41
N LEU A 220 6.04 -4.49 -11.95
CA LEU A 220 5.58 -5.07 -13.22
C LEU A 220 6.58 -4.83 -14.34
N PHE A 221 6.99 -3.58 -14.56
CA PHE A 221 7.96 -3.25 -15.60
C PHE A 221 9.32 -3.92 -15.35
N ALA A 222 9.81 -3.91 -14.11
CA ALA A 222 11.05 -4.58 -13.74
C ALA A 222 11.01 -6.08 -14.09
N MET A 223 9.91 -6.74 -13.75
CA MET A 223 9.72 -8.17 -13.95
C MET A 223 9.47 -8.54 -15.41
N LEU A 224 8.78 -7.69 -16.19
CA LEU A 224 8.63 -7.87 -17.64
C LEU A 224 9.98 -7.73 -18.36
N ILE A 225 10.80 -6.75 -17.99
CA ILE A 225 12.13 -6.56 -18.55
C ILE A 225 13.03 -7.75 -18.17
N ALA A 226 13.02 -8.15 -16.89
CA ALA A 226 13.77 -9.32 -16.42
C ALA A 226 13.33 -10.61 -17.13
N ALA A 227 12.03 -10.77 -17.39
CA ALA A 227 11.50 -11.91 -18.13
C ALA A 227 11.94 -11.90 -19.60
N TRP A 228 11.82 -10.76 -20.27
CA TRP A 228 12.21 -10.61 -21.67
C TRP A 228 13.70 -10.91 -21.87
N LEU A 229 14.56 -10.30 -21.05
CA LEU A 229 16.00 -10.57 -21.05
C LEU A 229 16.31 -12.00 -20.61
N GLY A 230 15.62 -12.54 -19.61
CA GLY A 230 15.86 -13.89 -19.11
C GLY A 230 15.51 -14.98 -20.11
N VAL A 231 14.51 -14.76 -20.98
CA VAL A 231 14.13 -15.72 -22.04
C VAL A 231 15.09 -15.67 -23.23
N GLY A 232 15.62 -14.48 -23.55
CA GLY A 232 16.58 -14.27 -24.64
C GLY A 232 18.02 -14.63 -24.28
N SER A 233 18.37 -14.65 -22.98
CA SER A 233 19.73 -14.89 -22.53
C SER A 233 20.18 -16.35 -22.69
N THR A 234 21.46 -16.53 -23.01
CA THR A 234 22.14 -17.83 -23.00
C THR A 234 22.78 -18.17 -21.65
N THR A 235 23.02 -17.18 -20.81
CA THR A 235 23.69 -17.33 -19.50
C THR A 235 22.70 -17.62 -18.37
N VAL A 236 21.47 -17.12 -18.49
CA VAL A 236 20.43 -17.26 -17.46
C VAL A 236 19.45 -18.36 -17.88
N PRO A 237 19.11 -19.31 -16.99
CA PRO A 237 18.11 -20.31 -17.28
C PRO A 237 16.75 -19.66 -17.53
N LYS A 238 16.11 -20.07 -18.63
CA LYS A 238 14.82 -19.53 -19.11
C LYS A 238 13.71 -19.62 -18.07
N ASP A 239 13.80 -20.55 -17.13
CA ASP A 239 12.83 -20.72 -16.05
C ASP A 239 12.77 -19.52 -15.11
N VAL A 240 13.90 -18.81 -14.89
CA VAL A 240 13.92 -17.58 -14.08
C VAL A 240 13.15 -16.46 -14.80
N GLY A 241 13.33 -16.34 -16.12
CA GLY A 241 12.58 -15.38 -16.94
C GLY A 241 11.08 -15.70 -17.00
N ARG A 242 10.72 -16.97 -17.22
CA ARG A 242 9.31 -17.43 -17.21
C ARG A 242 8.63 -17.19 -15.86
N PHE A 243 9.34 -17.43 -14.76
CA PHE A 243 8.80 -17.14 -13.43
C PHE A 243 8.63 -15.62 -13.22
N GLY A 244 9.48 -14.80 -13.82
CA GLY A 244 9.30 -13.35 -13.87
C GLY A 244 7.98 -12.93 -14.51
N LEU A 245 7.52 -13.61 -15.57
CA LEU A 245 6.20 -13.36 -16.17
C LEU A 245 5.05 -13.70 -15.21
N VAL A 246 5.19 -14.74 -14.39
CA VAL A 246 4.18 -15.09 -13.39
C VAL A 246 4.08 -14.00 -12.33
N VAL A 247 5.21 -13.46 -11.86
CA VAL A 247 5.21 -12.33 -10.92
C VAL A 247 4.58 -11.09 -11.56
N ALA A 248 4.95 -10.76 -12.81
CA ALA A 248 4.37 -9.67 -13.57
C ALA A 248 2.83 -9.81 -13.70
N PHE A 249 2.32 -11.01 -13.96
CA PHE A 249 0.88 -11.24 -13.99
C PHE A 249 0.20 -10.91 -12.65
N PHE A 250 0.80 -11.32 -11.52
CA PHE A 250 0.28 -10.95 -10.21
C PHE A 250 0.37 -9.44 -9.94
N CYS A 251 1.42 -8.75 -10.38
CA CYS A 251 1.50 -7.28 -10.28
C CYS A 251 0.34 -6.59 -11.01
N VAL A 252 -0.04 -7.07 -12.21
CA VAL A 252 -1.20 -6.52 -12.94
C VAL A 252 -2.50 -6.72 -12.17
N LEU A 253 -2.69 -7.91 -11.58
CA LEU A 253 -3.87 -8.19 -10.77
C LEU A 253 -3.91 -7.32 -9.52
N ASP A 254 -2.78 -7.18 -8.81
CA ASP A 254 -2.67 -6.38 -7.59
C ASP A 254 -2.99 -4.91 -7.90
N PHE A 255 -2.34 -4.34 -8.92
CA PHE A 255 -2.64 -3.00 -9.42
C PHE A 255 -4.12 -2.81 -9.76
N SER A 256 -4.73 -3.78 -10.46
CA SER A 256 -6.15 -3.70 -10.83
C SER A 256 -7.06 -3.70 -9.60
N PHE A 257 -6.72 -4.50 -8.57
CA PHE A 257 -7.47 -4.50 -7.32
C PHE A 257 -7.26 -3.22 -6.52
N GLU A 258 -6.04 -2.65 -6.53
CA GLU A 258 -5.76 -1.37 -5.88
C GLU A 258 -6.54 -0.21 -6.51
N VAL A 259 -6.70 -0.19 -7.84
CA VAL A 259 -7.53 0.81 -8.53
C VAL A 259 -9.02 0.56 -8.30
N THR A 260 -9.49 -0.69 -8.35
CA THR A 260 -10.93 -0.99 -8.14
C THR A 260 -11.41 -0.73 -6.72
N ARG A 261 -10.49 -0.57 -5.77
CA ARG A 261 -10.77 -0.18 -4.37
C ARG A 261 -11.46 1.19 -4.25
N PHE A 262 -11.33 2.07 -5.24
CA PHE A 262 -12.13 3.29 -5.32
C PHE A 262 -13.63 3.03 -5.53
N VAL A 263 -13.98 1.89 -6.13
CA VAL A 263 -15.37 1.49 -6.43
C VAL A 263 -15.92 0.55 -5.36
N ASN A 264 -15.19 -0.51 -5.02
CA ASN A 264 -15.61 -1.51 -4.05
C ASN A 264 -14.50 -1.78 -3.05
N TRP A 265 -14.46 -0.99 -1.97
CA TRP A 265 -13.40 -1.09 -0.98
C TRP A 265 -13.28 -2.49 -0.37
N ARG A 266 -14.39 -3.04 0.11
CA ARG A 266 -14.36 -4.31 0.84
C ARG A 266 -13.95 -5.48 -0.06
N GLY A 267 -14.54 -5.56 -1.25
CA GLY A 267 -14.21 -6.60 -2.23
C GLY A 267 -12.76 -6.49 -2.69
N SER A 268 -12.35 -5.30 -3.11
CA SER A 268 -11.01 -5.08 -3.64
C SER A 268 -9.94 -5.22 -2.57
N THR A 269 -10.11 -4.69 -1.36
CA THR A 269 -9.07 -4.85 -0.31
C THR A 269 -8.89 -6.32 0.07
N ASN A 270 -9.94 -7.14 0.08
CA ASN A 270 -9.76 -8.59 0.29
C ASN A 270 -8.98 -9.25 -0.86
N SER A 271 -9.25 -8.83 -2.10
CA SER A 271 -8.48 -9.29 -3.26
C SER A 271 -7.01 -8.87 -3.16
N VAL A 272 -6.74 -7.62 -2.78
CA VAL A 272 -5.38 -7.07 -2.55
C VAL A 272 -4.65 -7.85 -1.47
N ILE A 273 -5.31 -8.21 -0.36
CA ILE A 273 -4.70 -9.05 0.67
C ILE A 273 -4.26 -10.39 0.07
N ILE A 274 -5.11 -11.03 -0.74
CA ILE A 274 -4.81 -12.32 -1.37
C ILE A 274 -3.66 -12.17 -2.38
N THR A 275 -3.71 -11.17 -3.26
CA THR A 275 -2.68 -10.94 -4.29
C THR A 275 -1.36 -10.53 -3.65
N CYS A 276 -1.37 -9.67 -2.63
CA CYS A 276 -0.19 -9.30 -1.85
C CYS A 276 0.45 -10.51 -1.17
N LEU A 277 -0.33 -11.44 -0.59
CA LEU A 277 0.22 -12.69 -0.07
C LEU A 277 0.81 -13.55 -1.20
N MET A 278 0.10 -13.72 -2.31
CA MET A 278 0.62 -14.50 -3.45
C MET A 278 1.92 -13.91 -4.00
N LEU A 279 2.01 -12.59 -4.09
CA LEU A 279 3.15 -11.87 -4.65
C LEU A 279 4.30 -11.75 -3.65
N ASN A 280 4.08 -11.10 -2.50
CA ASN A 280 5.12 -10.77 -1.53
C ASN A 280 5.47 -11.92 -0.59
N PHE A 281 4.54 -12.83 -0.30
CA PHE A 281 4.84 -14.00 0.54
C PHE A 281 5.43 -15.16 -0.26
N PHE A 282 4.86 -15.46 -1.43
CA PHE A 282 5.25 -16.64 -2.22
C PHE A 282 6.11 -16.30 -3.43
N ALA A 283 5.59 -15.52 -4.37
CA ALA A 283 6.19 -15.39 -5.71
C ALA A 283 7.55 -14.67 -5.67
N LEU A 284 7.63 -13.49 -5.06
CA LEU A 284 8.84 -12.68 -5.03
C LEU A 284 9.96 -13.34 -4.20
N PRO A 285 9.72 -13.86 -2.98
CA PRO A 285 10.75 -14.60 -2.24
C PRO A 285 11.25 -15.84 -2.98
N TRP A 286 10.37 -16.57 -3.66
CA TRP A 286 10.75 -17.73 -4.46
C TRP A 286 11.58 -17.34 -5.69
N TRP A 287 11.22 -16.24 -6.36
CA TRP A 287 11.98 -15.71 -7.50
C TRP A 287 13.38 -15.29 -7.04
N LEU A 288 13.49 -14.53 -5.95
CA LEU A 288 14.77 -14.12 -5.37
C LEU A 288 15.62 -15.32 -4.92
N PHE A 289 15.01 -16.36 -4.36
CA PHE A 289 15.72 -17.59 -4.00
C PHE A 289 16.32 -18.28 -5.24
N LYS A 290 15.57 -18.38 -6.33
CA LYS A 290 16.09 -18.92 -7.60
C LYS A 290 17.22 -18.06 -8.17
N VAL A 291 17.09 -16.73 -8.12
CA VAL A 291 18.15 -15.81 -8.54
C VAL A 291 19.40 -16.00 -7.67
N GLY A 292 19.24 -16.12 -6.35
CA GLY A 292 20.36 -16.36 -5.43
C GLY A 292 21.10 -17.67 -5.71
N ASN A 293 20.37 -18.77 -5.97
CA ASN A 293 20.99 -20.05 -6.33
C ASN A 293 21.71 -19.99 -7.69
N LEU A 294 21.12 -19.30 -8.67
CA LEU A 294 21.76 -19.08 -9.96
C LEU A 294 23.09 -18.32 -9.80
N LEU A 295 23.07 -17.21 -9.05
CA LEU A 295 24.26 -16.41 -8.79
C LEU A 295 25.34 -17.21 -8.08
N ARG A 296 24.95 -18.06 -7.12
CA ARG A 296 25.87 -18.94 -6.41
C ARG A 296 26.51 -19.97 -7.34
N ASN A 297 25.73 -20.66 -8.17
CA ASN A 297 26.27 -21.68 -9.09
C ASN A 297 27.28 -21.06 -10.07
N ILE A 298 26.98 -19.89 -10.62
CA ILE A 298 27.89 -19.16 -11.50
C ILE A 298 29.18 -18.76 -10.77
N ALA A 299 29.06 -18.34 -9.50
CA ALA A 299 30.22 -18.00 -8.69
C ALA A 299 31.09 -19.22 -8.33
N GLU A 300 30.50 -20.41 -8.19
CA GLU A 300 31.21 -21.68 -7.94
C GLU A 300 31.88 -22.22 -9.22
N ASP A 301 31.33 -21.96 -10.40
CA ASP A 301 31.90 -22.37 -11.69
C ASP A 301 33.03 -21.42 -12.18
N ALA A 302 32.99 -20.14 -11.79
CA ALA A 302 34.00 -19.14 -12.14
C ALA A 302 35.45 -19.41 -11.66
N PRO A 303 35.73 -19.95 -10.44
CA PRO A 303 37.12 -20.15 -9.96
C PRO A 303 37.93 -21.17 -10.77
N VAL A 304 37.30 -22.06 -11.56
CA VAL A 304 38.02 -23.03 -12.39
C VAL A 304 38.53 -22.39 -13.69
N ALA A 305 37.82 -21.44 -14.28
CA ALA A 305 38.22 -20.78 -15.51
C ALA A 305 39.37 -19.77 -15.33
N ALA A 306 39.47 -19.11 -14.16
CA ALA A 306 40.53 -18.15 -13.86
C ALA A 306 41.90 -18.81 -13.60
N THR A 307 41.97 -20.13 -13.42
CA THR A 307 43.22 -20.85 -13.12
C THR A 307 43.81 -21.57 -14.35
N THR A 308 43.05 -21.70 -15.45
CA THR A 308 43.48 -22.45 -16.65
C THR A 308 43.72 -21.62 -17.91
N SER A 309 43.56 -20.29 -17.87
CA SER A 309 43.93 -19.43 -18.99
C SER A 309 44.68 -18.19 -18.54
N ILE A 310 45.92 -18.38 -18.06
CA ILE A 310 46.95 -17.44 -18.49
C ILE A 310 47.33 -17.92 -19.90
N PRO A 311 46.88 -17.26 -20.98
CA PRO A 311 47.38 -17.59 -22.30
C PRO A 311 48.90 -17.38 -22.27
N VAL A 312 49.68 -18.46 -22.45
CA VAL A 312 51.16 -18.41 -22.57
C VAL A 312 51.59 -17.44 -23.69
N GLU A 313 50.66 -17.06 -24.57
CA GLU A 313 50.84 -16.07 -25.63
C GLU A 313 51.07 -14.63 -25.13
N THR A 314 50.59 -14.23 -23.95
CA THR A 314 50.91 -12.90 -23.39
C THR A 314 52.30 -12.82 -22.78
N VAL A 315 52.90 -13.94 -22.35
CA VAL A 315 54.29 -13.95 -21.86
C VAL A 315 55.27 -13.81 -23.03
N ALA A 316 55.01 -14.49 -24.15
CA ALA A 316 55.85 -14.38 -25.36
C ALA A 316 55.77 -12.99 -26.02
N LYS A 317 54.66 -12.27 -25.87
CA LYS A 317 54.51 -10.90 -26.40
C LYS A 317 55.20 -9.84 -25.52
N VAL A 318 55.28 -10.04 -24.21
CA VAL A 318 56.01 -9.14 -23.30
C VAL A 318 57.52 -9.32 -23.44
N GLU A 319 58.00 -10.55 -23.67
CA GLU A 319 59.43 -10.82 -23.90
C GLU A 319 59.94 -10.16 -25.20
N LYS A 320 59.14 -10.18 -26.27
CA LYS A 320 59.50 -9.49 -27.53
C LYS A 320 59.45 -7.96 -27.47
N VAL A 321 58.69 -7.37 -26.55
CA VAL A 321 58.68 -5.91 -26.35
C VAL A 321 59.89 -5.48 -25.54
N ALA A 322 60.35 -6.30 -24.58
CA ALA A 322 61.55 -6.01 -23.79
C ALA A 322 62.86 -6.11 -24.59
N GLU A 323 62.94 -6.96 -25.62
CA GLU A 323 64.13 -7.02 -26.51
C GLU A 323 64.23 -5.85 -27.49
N VAL A 324 63.12 -5.19 -27.82
CA VAL A 324 63.10 -4.06 -28.76
C VAL A 324 63.45 -2.73 -28.08
N GLU A 325 63.33 -2.63 -26.75
CA GLU A 325 63.74 -1.43 -25.98
C GLU A 325 65.22 -1.46 -25.52
N MET A 326 65.98 -2.53 -25.82
CA MET A 326 67.40 -2.66 -25.44
C MET A 326 68.39 -2.64 -26.64
N GLN A 327 67.94 -2.24 -27.83
CA GLN A 327 68.79 -1.89 -28.98
C GLN A 327 68.63 -0.41 -29.35
#